data_AF-A0A6B3HTM1-F1
#
_entry.id   AF-A0A6B3HTM1-F1
#
_cell.length_a   1.000
_cell.length_b   1.000
_cell.length_c   1.000
_cell.angle_alpha   90.00
_cell.angle_beta   90.00
_cell.angle_gamma   90.00
#
_symmetry.space_group_name_H-M   'P 1'
#
loop_
_entity.id
_entity.type
_entity.pdbx_description
1 polymer ?
#
loop_
_entity_poly.entity_id
_entity_poly.type
_entity_poly.pdbx_seq_one_letter_code
_entity_poly.pdbx_strand_id
1 'polypeptide(L)'
;DFVGVPCGIMDQMASACCTEGHALHLDTRDLTLRQVPFDLAAQGLTLLVVDTRVKHALGDGAYAERRAGCEEGARLLGIPTLRDLPYDGLDAALTALADAGADESVIRYVTHVVGDNRRVEQVIALLDAGEVRAAGPVLNEGHRSLRDDLRVSCAELDLAVSAAQEAGALGARMTGGGFGGSAVVLVEAAEADA
;
A
#
# COMPACT_ATOMS: atom_id res chain seq x y z
N ASP A 1 -14.31 -21.06 -9.74
CA ASP A 1 -14.63 -19.86 -8.94
C ASP A 1 -15.81 -20.09 -8.02
N PHE A 2 -15.65 -19.81 -6.72
CA PHE A 2 -16.72 -19.96 -5.72
C PHE A 2 -17.28 -18.60 -5.27
N VAL A 3 -16.42 -17.61 -5.00
CA VAL A 3 -16.82 -16.26 -4.54
C VAL A 3 -16.68 -15.19 -5.64
N GLY A 4 -15.87 -15.43 -6.68
CA GLY A 4 -15.77 -14.56 -7.86
C GLY A 4 -14.94 -13.27 -7.70
N VAL A 5 -14.37 -13.00 -6.52
CA VAL A 5 -13.55 -11.81 -6.28
C VAL A 5 -12.08 -12.11 -6.61
N PRO A 6 -11.46 -11.41 -7.58
CA PRO A 6 -10.07 -11.66 -8.01
C PRO A 6 -9.02 -11.08 -7.04
N CYS A 7 -9.12 -11.36 -5.74
CA CYS A 7 -8.20 -10.88 -4.71
C CYS A 7 -6.82 -11.57 -4.75
N GLY A 8 -5.81 -10.90 -4.20
CA GLY A 8 -4.49 -11.49 -3.93
C GLY A 8 -4.49 -12.41 -2.70
N ILE A 9 -3.30 -12.86 -2.30
CA ILE A 9 -3.12 -13.83 -1.18
C ILE A 9 -2.96 -13.18 0.21
N MET A 10 -2.82 -11.86 0.26
CA MET A 10 -2.42 -11.12 1.47
C MET A 10 -3.38 -11.36 2.64
N ASP A 11 -4.69 -11.23 2.43
CA ASP A 11 -5.69 -11.29 3.51
C ASP A 11 -5.73 -12.67 4.17
N GLN A 12 -5.65 -13.73 3.36
CA GLN A 12 -5.63 -15.11 3.84
C GLN A 12 -4.35 -15.40 4.62
N MET A 13 -3.20 -14.94 4.11
CA MET A 13 -1.91 -15.12 4.79
C MET A 13 -1.82 -14.33 6.09
N ALA A 14 -2.26 -13.07 6.10
CA ALA A 14 -2.29 -12.27 7.32
C ALA A 14 -3.20 -12.90 8.39
N SER A 15 -4.40 -13.35 7.99
CA SER A 15 -5.34 -13.99 8.93
C SER A 15 -4.81 -15.32 9.49
N ALA A 16 -4.07 -16.10 8.70
CA ALA A 16 -3.62 -17.42 9.11
C ALA A 16 -2.23 -17.42 9.78
N CYS A 17 -1.38 -16.45 9.47
CA CYS A 17 0.05 -16.50 9.81
C CYS A 17 0.51 -15.37 10.74
N CYS A 18 -0.25 -14.30 10.96
CA CYS A 18 0.18 -13.24 11.88
C CYS A 18 0.29 -13.75 13.33
N THR A 19 1.30 -13.24 14.04
CA THR A 19 1.50 -13.49 15.47
C THR A 19 1.37 -12.20 16.27
N GLU A 20 0.90 -12.30 17.51
CA GLU A 20 0.74 -11.14 18.40
C GLU A 20 2.04 -10.33 18.51
N GLY A 21 1.93 -8.99 18.54
CA GLY A 21 3.05 -8.07 18.64
C GLY A 21 3.95 -8.01 17.39
N HIS A 22 3.54 -8.56 16.25
CA HIS A 22 4.32 -8.56 15.01
C HIS A 22 3.50 -8.10 13.81
N ALA A 23 4.18 -7.43 12.87
CA ALA A 23 3.72 -7.28 11.50
C ALA A 23 4.26 -8.45 10.65
N LEU A 24 3.48 -8.91 9.67
CA LEU A 24 3.90 -9.96 8.74
C LEU A 24 4.48 -9.33 7.47
N HIS A 25 5.77 -9.56 7.23
CA HIS A 25 6.37 -9.33 5.93
C HIS A 25 6.21 -10.58 5.06
N LEU A 26 5.54 -10.43 3.92
CA LEU A 26 5.22 -11.50 2.98
C LEU A 26 5.77 -11.12 1.60
N ASP A 27 6.69 -11.92 1.06
CA ASP A 27 7.00 -11.85 -0.38
C ASP A 27 5.98 -12.69 -1.13
N THR A 28 5.12 -12.05 -1.91
CA THR A 28 4.02 -12.72 -2.63
C THR A 28 4.48 -13.52 -3.85
N ARG A 29 5.75 -13.39 -4.26
CA ARG A 29 6.32 -14.18 -5.37
C ARG A 29 6.52 -15.64 -4.96
N ASP A 30 7.11 -15.87 -3.79
CA ASP A 30 7.49 -17.22 -3.32
C ASP A 30 6.83 -17.62 -1.99
N LEU A 31 6.00 -16.73 -1.43
CA LEU A 31 5.30 -16.88 -0.16
C LEU A 31 6.23 -16.97 1.06
N THR A 32 7.46 -16.46 0.95
CA THR A 32 8.36 -16.32 2.10
C THR A 32 7.74 -15.38 3.13
N LEU A 33 7.76 -15.83 4.39
CA LEU A 33 7.18 -15.12 5.54
C LEU A 33 8.26 -14.72 6.52
N ARG A 34 8.13 -13.51 7.07
CA ARG A 34 8.91 -13.06 8.22
C ARG A 34 8.02 -12.29 9.18
N GLN A 35 8.03 -12.68 10.45
CA GLN A 35 7.46 -11.87 11.52
C GLN A 35 8.44 -10.74 11.86
N VAL A 36 7.95 -9.51 11.86
CA VAL A 36 8.72 -8.31 12.18
C VAL A 36 8.15 -7.72 13.47
N PRO A 37 8.97 -7.53 14.52
CA PRO A 37 8.49 -6.95 15.78
C PRO A 37 7.76 -5.63 15.54
N PHE A 38 6.55 -5.52 16.10
CA PHE A 38 5.66 -4.38 15.90
C PHE A 38 4.83 -4.12 17.17
N ASP A 39 5.53 -4.00 18.29
CA ASP A 39 4.95 -3.62 19.57
C ASP A 39 4.90 -2.09 19.69
N LEU A 40 3.82 -1.51 19.19
CA LEU A 40 3.59 -0.06 19.23
C LEU A 40 3.41 0.46 20.66
N ALA A 41 2.73 -0.32 21.52
CA ALA A 41 2.46 0.08 22.89
C ALA A 41 3.76 0.25 23.69
N ALA A 42 4.72 -0.67 23.51
CA ALA A 42 6.05 -0.54 24.12
C ALA A 42 6.82 0.71 23.66
N GLN A 43 6.45 1.30 22.52
CA GLN A 43 7.05 2.52 21.98
C GLN A 43 6.23 3.79 22.25
N GLY A 44 5.13 3.68 23.01
CA GLY A 44 4.21 4.79 23.26
C GLY A 44 3.43 5.21 22.02
N LEU A 45 3.17 4.28 21.10
CA LEU A 45 2.47 4.51 19.84
C LEU A 45 1.16 3.74 19.78
N THR A 46 0.23 4.22 18.97
CA THR A 46 -1.04 3.55 18.65
C THR A 46 -1.27 3.58 17.14
N LEU A 47 -1.79 2.47 16.59
CA LEU A 47 -2.31 2.42 15.23
C LEU A 47 -3.84 2.43 15.27
N LEU A 48 -4.43 3.55 14.90
CA LEU A 48 -5.88 3.71 14.80
C LEU A 48 -6.37 3.17 13.46
N VAL A 49 -7.55 2.56 13.46
CA VAL A 49 -8.29 2.20 12.25
C VAL A 49 -9.51 3.09 12.16
N VAL A 50 -9.55 3.95 11.15
CA VAL A 50 -10.62 4.91 10.92
C VAL A 50 -11.50 4.41 9.78
N ASP A 51 -12.69 3.91 10.11
CA ASP A 51 -13.68 3.48 9.12
C ASP A 51 -14.46 4.68 8.58
N THR A 52 -14.34 4.93 7.27
CA THR A 52 -15.10 5.99 6.58
C THR A 52 -16.59 5.70 6.55
N ARG A 53 -17.00 4.45 6.81
CA ARG A 53 -18.36 3.92 6.67
C ARG A 53 -18.92 4.02 5.25
N VAL A 54 -18.09 4.37 4.27
CA VAL A 54 -18.45 4.42 2.86
C VAL A 54 -17.95 3.17 2.18
N LYS A 55 -18.84 2.58 1.36
CA LYS A 55 -18.53 1.48 0.46
C LYS A 55 -18.98 1.91 -0.93
N HIS A 56 -18.06 2.35 -1.78
CA HIS A 56 -18.43 2.55 -3.17
C HIS A 56 -18.51 1.19 -3.85
N ALA A 57 -19.63 0.93 -4.51
CA ALA A 57 -19.81 -0.24 -5.36
C ALA A 57 -19.08 -0.03 -6.70
N LEU A 58 -17.76 0.21 -6.65
CA LEU A 58 -16.92 0.01 -7.82
C LEU A 58 -16.69 -1.49 -7.90
N GLY A 59 -17.56 -2.16 -8.65
CA GLY A 59 -17.54 -3.61 -8.84
C GLY A 59 -16.21 -4.11 -9.39
N ASP A 60 -16.10 -5.44 -9.52
CA ASP A 60 -14.88 -6.19 -9.90
C ASP A 60 -14.09 -5.60 -11.10
N GLY A 61 -14.74 -4.80 -11.96
CA GLY A 61 -14.12 -4.11 -13.10
C GLY A 61 -13.01 -3.11 -12.74
N ALA A 62 -13.11 -2.36 -11.62
CA ALA A 62 -12.06 -1.39 -11.27
C ALA A 62 -10.77 -2.10 -10.85
N TYR A 63 -10.88 -3.17 -10.07
CA TYR A 63 -9.74 -4.00 -9.68
C TYR A 63 -9.14 -4.71 -10.90
N ALA A 64 -9.99 -5.31 -11.74
CA ALA A 64 -9.57 -6.00 -12.96
C ALA A 64 -8.81 -5.08 -13.94
N GLU A 65 -9.25 -3.84 -14.08
CA GLU A 65 -8.61 -2.82 -14.93
C GLU A 65 -7.18 -2.50 -14.46
N ARG A 66 -6.99 -2.26 -13.16
CA ARG A 66 -5.65 -2.00 -12.58
C ARG A 66 -4.73 -3.21 -12.73
N ARG A 67 -5.25 -4.41 -12.50
CA ARG A 67 -4.50 -5.65 -12.71
C ARG A 67 -4.06 -5.79 -14.17
N ALA A 68 -4.97 -5.60 -15.11
CA ALA A 68 -4.67 -5.68 -16.54
C ALA A 68 -3.63 -4.63 -16.95
N GLY A 69 -3.73 -3.40 -16.42
CA GLY A 69 -2.74 -2.35 -16.68
C GLY A 69 -1.35 -2.69 -16.12
N CYS A 70 -1.26 -3.32 -14.93
CA CYS A 70 0.01 -3.81 -14.41
C CYS A 70 0.61 -4.93 -15.27
N GLU A 71 -0.22 -5.88 -15.71
CA GLU A 71 0.19 -6.98 -16.60
C GLU A 71 0.67 -6.45 -17.96
N GLU A 72 -0.01 -5.44 -18.51
CA GLU A 72 0.40 -4.77 -19.74
C GLU A 72 1.74 -4.03 -19.57
N GLY A 73 1.93 -3.31 -18.46
CA GLY A 73 3.21 -2.66 -18.15
C GLY A 73 4.37 -3.67 -18.09
N ALA A 74 4.17 -4.80 -17.41
CA ALA A 74 5.17 -5.87 -17.35
C ALA A 74 5.46 -6.45 -18.76
N ARG A 75 4.42 -6.67 -19.57
CA ARG A 75 4.54 -7.18 -20.94
C ARG A 75 5.35 -6.23 -21.83
N LEU A 76 5.07 -4.92 -21.78
CA LEU A 76 5.77 -3.91 -22.58
C LEU A 76 7.25 -3.78 -22.18
N LEU A 77 7.56 -3.98 -20.89
CA LEU A 77 8.94 -4.00 -20.38
C LEU A 77 9.66 -5.33 -20.61
N GLY A 78 8.96 -6.36 -21.09
CA GLY A 78 9.53 -7.69 -21.30
C GLY A 78 9.90 -8.43 -20.01
N ILE A 79 9.24 -8.11 -18.90
CA ILE A 79 9.46 -8.75 -17.58
C ILE A 79 8.26 -9.61 -17.18
N PRO A 80 8.44 -10.70 -16.43
CA PRO A 80 7.32 -11.57 -16.01
C PRO A 80 6.31 -10.85 -15.12
N THR A 81 6.80 -10.06 -14.16
CA THR A 81 5.99 -9.32 -13.20
C THR A 81 6.64 -7.98 -12.86
N LEU A 82 5.87 -6.99 -12.39
CA LEU A 82 6.43 -5.72 -11.94
C LEU A 82 7.35 -5.87 -10.71
N ARG A 83 7.28 -6.98 -9.97
CA ARG A 83 8.22 -7.31 -8.88
C ARG A 83 9.62 -7.63 -9.40
N ASP A 84 9.79 -7.87 -10.70
CA ASP A 84 11.09 -8.07 -11.36
C ASP A 84 11.79 -6.75 -11.76
N LEU A 85 11.11 -5.60 -11.62
CA LEU A 85 11.68 -4.29 -11.88
C LEU A 85 12.22 -3.68 -10.58
N PRO A 86 13.55 -3.53 -10.41
CA PRO A 86 14.11 -2.84 -9.25
C PRO A 86 13.82 -1.34 -9.31
N TYR A 87 13.72 -0.71 -8.14
CA TYR A 87 13.32 0.70 -8.02
C TYR A 87 14.29 1.67 -8.70
N ASP A 88 15.60 1.36 -8.70
CA ASP A 88 16.63 2.16 -9.38
C ASP A 88 16.48 2.17 -10.91
N GLY A 89 15.81 1.16 -11.48
CA GLY A 89 15.47 1.08 -12.89
C GLY A 89 14.14 1.75 -13.26
N LEU A 90 13.39 2.29 -12.29
CA LEU A 90 12.03 2.79 -12.53
C LEU A 90 11.98 3.91 -13.58
N ASP A 91 12.81 4.95 -13.45
CA ASP A 91 12.77 6.10 -14.37
C ASP A 91 13.03 5.69 -15.84
N ALA A 92 13.98 4.76 -16.04
CA ALA A 92 14.29 4.21 -17.36
C ALA A 92 13.12 3.37 -17.90
N ALA A 93 12.47 2.57 -17.04
CA ALA A 93 11.30 1.79 -17.41
C ALA A 93 10.10 2.69 -17.78
N LEU A 94 9.86 3.78 -17.04
CA LEU A 94 8.78 4.73 -17.35
C LEU A 94 9.01 5.42 -18.71
N THR A 95 10.27 5.77 -19.02
CA THR A 95 10.63 6.32 -20.34
C THR A 95 10.38 5.29 -21.44
N ALA A 96 10.80 4.03 -21.25
CA ALA A 96 10.58 2.96 -22.22
C ALA A 96 9.08 2.69 -22.47
N LEU A 97 8.24 2.75 -21.43
CA LEU A 97 6.78 2.63 -21.57
C LEU A 97 6.18 3.79 -22.38
N ALA A 98 6.62 5.02 -22.10
CA ALA A 98 6.16 6.19 -22.85
C ALA A 98 6.55 6.10 -24.33
N ASP A 99 7.80 5.72 -24.63
CA ASP A 99 8.30 5.53 -26.00
C ASP A 99 7.58 4.39 -26.74
N ALA A 100 7.15 3.36 -26.02
CA ALA A 100 6.34 2.26 -26.55
C ALA A 100 4.85 2.65 -26.77
N GLY A 101 4.46 3.88 -26.42
CA GLY A 101 3.08 4.37 -26.54
C GLY A 101 2.12 3.76 -25.52
N ALA A 102 2.62 3.38 -24.33
CA ALA A 102 1.78 2.90 -23.24
C ALA A 102 0.75 3.97 -22.82
N ASP A 103 -0.44 3.51 -22.40
CA ASP A 103 -1.43 4.40 -21.82
C ASP A 103 -0.90 5.04 -20.52
N GLU A 104 -1.33 6.27 -20.25
CA GLU A 104 -0.91 7.02 -19.07
C GLU A 104 -1.29 6.31 -17.76
N SER A 105 -2.40 5.55 -17.74
CA SER A 105 -2.78 4.69 -16.61
C SER A 105 -1.76 3.59 -16.36
N VAL A 106 -1.26 2.92 -17.40
CA VAL A 106 -0.23 1.87 -17.28
C VAL A 106 1.04 2.44 -16.68
N ILE A 107 1.50 3.60 -17.16
CA ILE A 107 2.69 4.27 -16.62
C ILE A 107 2.50 4.54 -15.12
N ARG A 108 1.36 5.11 -14.71
CA ARG A 108 1.03 5.34 -13.30
C ARG A 108 1.00 4.06 -12.47
N TYR A 109 0.42 2.98 -12.98
CA TYR A 109 0.36 1.72 -12.24
C TYR A 109 1.74 1.11 -12.03
N VAL A 110 2.63 1.20 -13.02
CA VAL A 110 4.03 0.79 -12.86
C VAL A 110 4.73 1.66 -11.82
N THR A 111 4.57 3.00 -11.87
CA THR A 111 5.10 3.92 -10.85
C THR A 111 4.65 3.51 -9.46
N HIS A 112 3.34 3.27 -9.27
CA HIS A 112 2.79 2.88 -8.00
C HIS A 112 3.37 1.56 -7.50
N VAL A 113 3.27 0.49 -8.28
CA VAL A 113 3.61 -0.87 -7.83
C VAL A 113 5.09 -0.99 -7.48
N VAL A 114 5.97 -0.46 -8.33
CA VAL A 114 7.42 -0.49 -8.08
C VAL A 114 7.78 0.41 -6.89
N GLY A 115 7.16 1.59 -6.80
CA GLY A 115 7.32 2.49 -5.66
C GLY A 115 6.84 1.91 -4.34
N ASP A 116 5.69 1.22 -4.33
CA ASP A 116 5.14 0.64 -3.10
C ASP A 116 5.94 -0.57 -2.63
N ASN A 117 6.45 -1.40 -3.54
CA ASN A 117 7.41 -2.46 -3.19
C ASN A 117 8.64 -1.88 -2.47
N ARG A 118 9.20 -0.77 -2.98
CA ARG A 118 10.32 -0.08 -2.33
C ARG A 118 9.93 0.49 -0.96
N ARG A 119 8.72 1.05 -0.82
CA ARG A 119 8.21 1.57 0.47
C ARG A 119 8.00 0.47 1.49
N VAL A 120 7.55 -0.72 1.08
CA VAL A 120 7.50 -1.89 1.98
C VAL A 120 8.89 -2.19 2.54
N GLU A 121 9.90 -2.28 1.68
CA GLU A 121 11.29 -2.51 2.11
C GLU A 121 11.80 -1.39 3.06
N GLN A 122 11.40 -0.13 2.83
CA GLN A 122 11.71 0.98 3.75
C GLN A 122 11.06 0.79 5.11
N VAL A 123 9.77 0.46 5.15
CA VAL A 123 9.06 0.21 6.43
C VAL A 123 9.73 -0.94 7.18
N ILE A 124 10.03 -2.07 6.52
CA ILE A 124 10.69 -3.20 7.17
C ILE A 124 12.05 -2.79 7.77
N ALA A 125 12.86 -2.05 7.02
CA ALA A 125 14.15 -1.57 7.51
C ALA A 125 14.01 -0.65 8.74
N LEU A 126 13.01 0.23 8.75
CA LEU A 126 12.73 1.13 9.88
C LEU A 126 12.24 0.36 11.11
N LEU A 127 11.37 -0.64 10.92
CA LEU A 127 10.91 -1.49 12.01
C LEU A 127 12.06 -2.31 12.62
N ASP A 128 12.91 -2.90 11.77
CA ASP A 128 14.11 -3.63 12.22
C ASP A 128 15.09 -2.73 13.00
N ALA A 129 15.16 -1.45 12.66
CA ALA A 129 15.98 -0.45 13.36
C ALA A 129 15.32 0.11 14.64
N GLY A 130 14.06 -0.24 14.93
CA GLY A 130 13.29 0.33 16.03
C GLY A 130 12.83 1.78 15.79
N GLU A 131 12.91 2.27 14.55
CA GLU A 131 12.58 3.64 14.16
C GLU A 131 11.12 3.76 13.68
N VAL A 132 10.17 3.21 14.44
CA VAL A 132 8.77 3.08 14.01
C VAL A 132 8.12 4.42 13.63
N ARG A 133 8.46 5.49 14.35
CA ARG A 133 7.96 6.85 14.05
C ARG A 133 8.31 7.31 12.65
N ALA A 134 9.48 6.91 12.13
CA ALA A 134 9.93 7.26 10.78
C ALA A 134 9.15 6.51 9.68
N ALA A 135 8.36 5.49 10.03
CA ALA A 135 7.46 4.85 9.08
C ALA A 135 6.29 5.77 8.69
N GLY A 136 5.91 6.74 9.54
CA GLY A 136 4.81 7.67 9.31
C GLY A 136 4.89 8.42 7.97
N PRO A 137 6.00 9.11 7.66
CA PRO A 137 6.22 9.72 6.36
C PRO A 137 6.12 8.75 5.17
N VAL A 138 6.55 7.49 5.34
CA VAL A 138 6.46 6.45 4.30
C VAL A 138 5.01 6.03 4.06
N LEU A 139 4.19 5.95 5.12
CA LEU A 139 2.75 5.73 5.00
C LEU A 139 2.07 6.86 4.23
N ASN A 140 2.41 8.11 4.54
CA ASN A 140 1.86 9.29 3.85
C ASN A 140 2.19 9.28 2.35
N GLU A 141 3.42 8.91 1.99
CA GLU A 141 3.82 8.75 0.59
C GLU A 141 3.07 7.60 -0.10
N GLY A 142 2.89 6.48 0.60
CA GLY A 142 2.06 5.38 0.12
C GLY A 142 0.62 5.80 -0.16
N HIS A 143 0.02 6.64 0.70
CA HIS A 143 -1.31 7.18 0.46
C HIS A 143 -1.38 8.07 -0.78
N ARG A 144 -0.42 8.99 -0.94
CA ARG A 144 -0.33 9.84 -2.15
C ARG A 144 -0.27 9.01 -3.42
N SER A 145 0.57 7.98 -3.44
CA SER A 145 0.68 7.09 -4.60
C SER A 145 -0.60 6.28 -4.85
N LEU A 146 -1.29 5.82 -3.79
CA LEU A 146 -2.61 5.16 -3.94
C LEU A 146 -3.68 6.11 -4.49
N ARG A 147 -3.65 7.40 -4.11
CA ARG A 147 -4.58 8.43 -4.58
C ARG A 147 -4.28 8.88 -6.01
N ASP A 148 -3.04 9.19 -6.31
CA ASP A 148 -2.65 9.90 -7.53
C ASP A 148 -2.25 8.96 -8.67
N ASP A 149 -1.49 7.89 -8.34
CA ASP A 149 -0.98 6.92 -9.31
C ASP A 149 -1.96 5.75 -9.50
N LEU A 150 -2.22 4.97 -8.45
CA LEU A 150 -3.11 3.80 -8.54
C LEU A 150 -4.59 4.20 -8.62
N ARG A 151 -4.92 5.42 -8.16
CA ARG A 151 -6.27 6.00 -8.17
C ARG A 151 -7.32 5.07 -7.58
N VAL A 152 -7.03 4.61 -6.36
CA VAL A 152 -7.93 3.76 -5.57
C VAL A 152 -8.44 4.45 -4.30
N SER A 153 -8.01 5.68 -4.01
CA SER A 153 -8.58 6.46 -2.91
C SER A 153 -9.96 7.04 -3.29
N CYS A 154 -10.58 7.75 -2.35
CA CYS A 154 -11.81 8.53 -2.54
C CYS A 154 -11.82 9.74 -1.61
N ALA A 155 -12.77 10.67 -1.80
CA ALA A 155 -12.83 11.91 -1.03
C ALA A 155 -12.90 11.67 0.49
N GLU A 156 -13.61 10.62 0.93
CA GLU A 156 -13.76 10.28 2.34
C GLU A 156 -12.46 9.70 2.94
N LEU A 157 -11.73 8.88 2.20
CA LEU A 157 -10.41 8.40 2.61
C LEU A 157 -9.39 9.54 2.65
N ASP A 158 -9.39 10.39 1.62
CA ASP A 158 -8.48 11.54 1.54
C ASP A 158 -8.74 12.52 2.69
N LEU A 159 -10.01 12.77 3.03
CA LEU A 159 -10.40 13.59 4.18
C LEU A 159 -9.96 12.96 5.50
N ALA A 160 -10.17 11.65 5.68
CA ALA A 160 -9.75 10.96 6.91
C ALA A 160 -8.23 11.03 7.10
N VAL A 161 -7.46 10.87 6.03
CA VAL A 161 -6.00 10.97 6.07
C VAL A 161 -5.54 12.40 6.32
N SER A 162 -6.08 13.40 5.61
CA SER A 162 -5.66 14.80 5.79
C SER A 162 -6.03 15.32 7.18
N ALA A 163 -7.22 15.00 7.69
CA ALA A 163 -7.65 15.39 9.04
C ALA A 163 -6.74 14.78 10.11
N ALA A 164 -6.35 13.51 9.96
CA ALA A 164 -5.42 12.87 10.87
C ALA A 164 -4.02 13.54 10.85
N GLN A 165 -3.52 13.88 9.66
CA GLN A 165 -2.25 14.59 9.51
C GLN A 165 -2.30 15.99 10.14
N GLU A 166 -3.39 16.73 9.93
CA GLU A 166 -3.62 18.06 10.53
C GLU A 166 -3.72 17.98 12.07
N ALA A 167 -4.26 16.88 12.60
CA ALA A 167 -4.32 16.60 14.03
C ALA A 167 -2.97 16.12 14.62
N GLY A 168 -1.91 15.99 13.82
CA GLY A 168 -0.57 15.63 14.30
C GLY A 168 -0.22 14.15 14.22
N ALA A 169 -0.95 13.35 13.44
CA ALA A 169 -0.56 11.97 13.18
C ALA A 169 0.85 11.89 12.56
N LEU A 170 1.62 10.89 13.00
CA LEU A 170 2.95 10.59 12.45
C LEU A 170 2.84 10.16 10.99
N GLY A 171 1.78 9.41 10.66
CA GLY A 171 1.42 9.08 9.28
C GLY A 171 0.05 8.44 9.18
N ALA A 172 -0.58 8.57 8.02
CA ALA A 172 -1.89 8.03 7.74
C ALA A 172 -2.00 7.59 6.27
N ARG A 173 -2.69 6.46 6.04
CA ARG A 173 -3.01 5.98 4.68
C ARG A 173 -4.28 5.16 4.65
N MET A 174 -4.96 5.16 3.51
CA MET A 174 -5.98 4.14 3.23
C MET A 174 -5.38 2.73 3.32
N THR A 175 -6.21 1.76 3.73
CA THR A 175 -5.84 0.33 3.78
C THR A 175 -6.90 -0.52 3.08
N GLY A 176 -6.50 -1.70 2.59
CA GLY A 176 -7.34 -2.57 1.78
C GLY A 176 -7.49 -2.10 0.32
N GLY A 177 -8.56 -2.54 -0.35
CA GLY A 177 -8.77 -2.33 -1.79
C GLY A 177 -9.12 -0.91 -2.23
N GLY A 178 -9.43 -0.01 -1.29
CA GLY A 178 -9.79 1.38 -1.59
C GLY A 178 -11.26 1.60 -1.95
N PHE A 179 -11.55 2.76 -2.52
CA PHE A 179 -12.89 3.23 -2.89
C PHE A 179 -13.85 3.27 -1.70
N GLY A 180 -13.34 3.70 -0.55
CA GLY A 180 -14.01 3.66 0.75
C GLY A 180 -13.29 2.70 1.68
N GLY A 181 -13.99 2.17 2.68
CA GLY A 181 -13.40 1.32 3.70
C GLY A 181 -12.66 2.15 4.75
N SER A 182 -11.42 1.80 5.07
CA SER A 182 -10.74 2.33 6.24
C SER A 182 -9.37 2.94 5.93
N ALA A 183 -8.95 3.86 6.78
CA ALA A 183 -7.57 4.31 6.87
C ALA A 183 -6.90 3.75 8.14
N VAL A 184 -5.59 3.57 8.08
CA VAL A 184 -4.74 3.35 9.25
C VAL A 184 -4.00 4.64 9.57
N VAL A 185 -3.92 4.98 10.86
CA VAL A 185 -3.32 6.22 11.35
C VAL A 185 -2.36 5.88 12.49
N LEU A 186 -1.08 6.19 12.30
CA LEU A 186 -0.04 6.04 13.31
C LEU A 186 0.08 7.34 14.12
N VAL A 187 -0.13 7.24 15.43
CA VAL A 187 -0.12 8.38 16.36
C VAL A 187 0.73 8.07 17.59
N GLU A 188 1.16 9.13 18.29
CA GLU A 188 1.60 9.00 19.68
C GLU A 188 0.40 8.56 20.53
N ALA A 189 0.59 7.58 21.42
CA ALA A 189 -0.50 7.01 22.20
C ALA A 189 -1.21 8.04 23.08
N ALA A 190 -0.49 9.09 23.51
CA ALA A 190 -1.05 10.19 24.31
C ALA A 190 -2.04 11.07 23.53
N GLU A 191 -1.93 11.10 22.19
CA GLU A 191 -2.75 11.94 21.30
C GLU A 191 -3.87 11.14 20.62
N ALA A 192 -4.06 9.87 21.01
CA ALA A 192 -5.04 8.98 20.35
C ALA A 192 -6.51 9.40 20.55
N ASP A 193 -6.81 10.08 21.65
CA ASP A 193 -8.14 10.55 22.03
C ASP A 193 -8.32 12.08 21.91
N ALA A 194 -7.33 12.79 21.36
CA ALA A 194 -7.32 14.26 21.20
C ALA A 194 -8.18 14.72 20.02
#